data_AF-A0A9N9P6V6-F1
#
_entry.id   AF-A0A9N9P6V6-F1
#
_cell.length_a   1.000
_cell.length_b   1.000
_cell.length_c   1.000
_cell.angle_alpha   90.00
_cell.angle_beta   90.00
_cell.angle_gamma   90.00
#
_symmetry.space_group_name_H-M   'P 1'
#
loop_
_entity.id
_entity.type
_entity.pdbx_description
1 polymer ?
#
loop_
_entity_poly.entity_id
_entity_poly.type
_entity_poly.pdbx_seq_one_letter_code
_entity_poly.pdbx_strand_id
1 'polypeptide(L)'
;MVQSILSENTKYFYFILICLFTLWHKIDSTSRTEAKKIEAILALNNEIRNDITGLRNDITGIRSDITGIHENITGIRNDITGICSSITGIRNDITGMRNDITGIHDDINRIRGTSNFSFAYLYILYHRINSISQTETEKIEAILALTNEIRDNINIIHNTSRTEHKKIISELSININRICETSKKENEEIGKTLSNLTSDLRKDINEIREIKLNHISQAGLNQFSITNSINTRQISICYDTETLRSKFKSLVDQRKERDRLFLDSIFDEVASKVNISKSTVYNFYHHRTSPRETTKNEILKWVNGEVGRNNNLNNHYNSSW
;
A
#
# COMPACT_ATOMS: atom_id res chain seq x y z
N MET A 1 -53.34 -178.69 -59.46
CA MET A 1 -54.38 -178.05 -58.61
C MET A 1 -53.85 -177.76 -57.19
N VAL A 2 -52.61 -177.27 -57.05
CA VAL A 2 -52.01 -176.93 -55.73
C VAL A 2 -51.32 -175.56 -55.75
N GLN A 3 -51.22 -174.89 -56.91
CA GLN A 3 -50.77 -173.49 -57.00
C GLN A 3 -51.84 -172.43 -56.67
N SER A 4 -53.05 -172.83 -56.25
CA SER A 4 -54.20 -171.93 -56.11
C SER A 4 -54.76 -171.74 -54.69
N ILE A 5 -54.14 -172.32 -53.65
CA ILE A 5 -54.64 -172.19 -52.25
C ILE A 5 -53.62 -171.52 -51.31
N LEU A 6 -52.34 -171.45 -51.71
CA LEU A 6 -51.37 -170.49 -51.14
C LEU A 6 -51.68 -169.02 -51.55
N SER A 7 -52.83 -168.76 -52.18
CA SER A 7 -53.07 -167.57 -53.00
C SER A 7 -54.00 -166.51 -52.42
N GLU A 8 -54.45 -166.62 -51.17
CA GLU A 8 -55.30 -165.58 -50.55
C GLU A 8 -54.82 -165.14 -49.16
N ASN A 9 -54.65 -166.04 -48.18
CA ASN A 9 -54.26 -165.65 -46.81
C ASN A 9 -52.92 -164.89 -46.74
N THR A 10 -51.91 -165.30 -47.52
CA THR A 10 -50.63 -164.59 -47.62
C THR A 10 -50.79 -163.23 -48.30
N LYS A 11 -51.70 -163.10 -49.27
CA LYS A 11 -52.04 -161.82 -49.91
C LYS A 11 -52.78 -160.89 -48.93
N TYR A 12 -53.68 -161.41 -48.10
CA TYR A 12 -54.34 -160.66 -47.03
C TYR A 12 -53.35 -160.15 -45.98
N PHE A 13 -52.41 -160.99 -45.54
CA PHE A 13 -51.36 -160.56 -44.60
C PHE A 13 -50.44 -159.50 -45.20
N TYR A 14 -50.01 -159.67 -46.45
CA TYR A 14 -49.21 -158.67 -47.17
C TYR A 14 -49.98 -157.37 -47.40
N PHE A 15 -51.28 -157.47 -47.68
CA PHE A 15 -52.18 -156.31 -47.80
C PHE A 15 -52.33 -155.56 -46.48
N ILE A 16 -52.53 -156.26 -45.35
CA ILE A 16 -52.58 -155.66 -44.01
C ILE A 16 -51.25 -154.98 -43.67
N LEU A 17 -50.10 -155.62 -43.95
CA LEU A 17 -48.78 -155.04 -43.75
C LEU A 17 -48.57 -153.77 -44.59
N ILE A 18 -48.99 -153.76 -45.86
CA ILE A 18 -48.96 -152.57 -46.71
C ILE A 18 -49.88 -151.48 -46.16
N CYS A 19 -51.08 -151.82 -45.69
CA CYS A 19 -52.01 -150.88 -45.06
C CYS A 19 -51.44 -150.27 -43.77
N LEU A 20 -50.79 -151.08 -42.91
CA LEU A 20 -50.16 -150.60 -41.68
C LEU A 20 -48.92 -149.75 -41.98
N PHE A 21 -48.10 -150.13 -42.95
CA PHE A 21 -46.93 -149.35 -43.38
C PHE A 21 -47.34 -148.00 -43.99
N THR A 22 -48.35 -147.98 -44.86
CA THR A 22 -48.89 -146.74 -45.45
C THR A 22 -49.57 -145.85 -44.41
N LEU A 23 -50.30 -146.43 -43.45
CA LEU A 23 -50.89 -145.69 -42.33
C LEU A 23 -49.79 -145.10 -41.43
N TRP A 24 -48.77 -145.90 -41.08
CA TRP A 24 -47.62 -145.43 -40.29
C TRP A 24 -46.87 -144.31 -41.01
N HIS A 25 -46.58 -144.46 -42.29
CA HIS A 25 -45.90 -143.42 -43.08
C HIS A 25 -46.76 -142.14 -43.20
N LYS A 26 -48.09 -142.26 -43.30
CA LYS A 26 -49.00 -141.11 -43.28
C LYS A 26 -48.98 -140.41 -41.92
N ILE A 27 -49.05 -141.16 -40.82
CA ILE A 27 -48.93 -140.64 -39.45
C ILE A 27 -47.58 -139.95 -39.26
N ASP A 28 -46.45 -140.61 -39.57
CA ASP A 28 -45.10 -140.04 -39.46
C ASP A 28 -44.95 -138.77 -40.30
N SER A 29 -45.43 -138.76 -41.55
CA SER A 29 -45.39 -137.57 -42.42
C SER A 29 -46.21 -136.40 -41.88
N THR A 30 -47.37 -136.67 -41.27
CA THR A 30 -48.23 -135.65 -40.66
C THR A 30 -47.59 -135.11 -39.39
N SER A 31 -47.07 -135.99 -38.51
CA SER A 31 -46.33 -135.61 -37.30
C SER A 31 -45.09 -134.76 -37.63
N ARG A 32 -44.31 -135.12 -38.65
CA ARG A 32 -43.17 -134.30 -39.12
C ARG A 32 -43.62 -132.93 -39.65
N THR A 33 -44.77 -132.86 -40.33
CA THR A 33 -45.30 -131.60 -40.86
C THR A 33 -45.76 -130.68 -39.73
N GLU A 34 -46.48 -131.21 -38.74
CA GLU A 34 -46.87 -130.45 -37.55
C GLU A 34 -45.64 -130.02 -36.72
N ALA A 35 -44.63 -130.87 -36.58
CA ALA A 35 -43.37 -130.50 -35.91
C ALA A 35 -42.68 -129.31 -36.60
N LYS A 36 -42.61 -129.29 -37.94
CA LYS A 36 -42.07 -128.15 -38.70
C LYS A 36 -42.87 -126.86 -38.50
N LYS A 37 -44.20 -126.93 -38.44
CA LYS A 37 -45.04 -125.75 -38.14
C LYS A 37 -44.75 -125.22 -36.74
N ILE A 38 -44.62 -126.11 -35.75
CA ILE A 38 -44.27 -125.76 -34.38
C ILE A 38 -42.90 -125.07 -34.33
N GLU A 39 -41.89 -125.62 -35.01
CA GLU A 39 -40.55 -125.00 -35.10
C GLU A 39 -40.62 -123.59 -35.72
N ALA A 40 -41.38 -123.42 -36.81
CA ALA A 40 -41.57 -122.10 -37.44
C ALA A 40 -42.27 -121.11 -36.51
N ILE A 41 -43.29 -121.55 -35.76
CA ILE A 41 -43.97 -120.72 -34.76
C ILE A 41 -43.02 -120.33 -33.63
N LEU A 42 -42.17 -121.26 -33.15
CA LEU A 42 -41.18 -120.98 -32.11
C LEU A 42 -40.13 -119.97 -32.59
N ALA A 43 -39.68 -120.08 -33.84
CA ALA A 43 -38.77 -119.12 -34.45
C ALA A 43 -39.38 -117.71 -34.52
N LEU A 44 -40.61 -117.60 -35.05
CA LEU A 44 -41.33 -116.33 -35.11
C LEU A 44 -41.57 -115.73 -33.72
N ASN A 45 -41.91 -116.56 -32.73
CA ASN A 45 -42.07 -116.10 -31.34
C ASN A 45 -40.75 -115.56 -30.76
N ASN A 46 -39.61 -116.14 -31.11
CA ASN A 46 -38.30 -115.63 -30.69
C ASN A 46 -37.98 -114.29 -31.37
N GLU A 47 -38.28 -114.13 -32.66
CA GLU A 47 -38.13 -112.85 -33.37
C GLU A 47 -38.99 -111.76 -32.75
N ILE A 48 -40.29 -112.03 -32.54
CA ILE A 48 -41.21 -111.10 -31.87
C ILE A 48 -40.69 -110.72 -30.47
N ARG A 49 -40.15 -111.69 -29.71
CA ARG A 49 -39.57 -111.41 -28.39
C ARG A 49 -38.36 -110.48 -28.48
N ASN A 50 -37.51 -110.66 -29.49
CA ASN A 50 -36.35 -109.81 -29.72
C ASN A 50 -36.79 -108.40 -30.11
N ASP A 51 -37.77 -108.25 -31.02
CA ASP A 51 -38.32 -106.96 -31.42
C ASP A 51 -38.95 -106.22 -30.23
N ILE A 52 -39.74 -106.92 -29.41
CA ILE A 52 -40.30 -106.36 -28.17
C ILE A 52 -39.20 -105.89 -27.21
N THR A 53 -38.09 -106.63 -27.14
CA THR A 53 -36.94 -106.25 -26.31
C THR A 53 -36.24 -105.01 -26.87
N GLY A 54 -36.06 -104.94 -28.19
CA GLY A 54 -35.54 -103.75 -28.89
C GLY A 54 -36.39 -102.52 -28.63
N LEU A 55 -37.71 -102.62 -28.84
CA LEU A 55 -38.66 -101.52 -28.58
C LEU A 55 -38.64 -101.07 -27.12
N ARG A 56 -38.47 -101.98 -26.16
CA ARG A 56 -38.33 -101.61 -24.73
C ARG A 56 -37.07 -100.79 -24.46
N ASN A 57 -35.96 -101.12 -25.12
CA ASN A 57 -34.73 -100.38 -25.01
C ASN A 57 -34.88 -98.98 -25.64
N ASP A 58 -35.48 -98.89 -26.84
CA ASP A 58 -35.74 -97.62 -27.51
C ASP A 58 -36.65 -96.71 -26.68
N ILE A 59 -37.73 -97.25 -26.12
CA ILE A 59 -38.62 -96.52 -25.20
C ILE A 59 -37.86 -96.01 -23.97
N THR A 60 -36.93 -96.81 -23.44
CA THR A 60 -36.10 -96.41 -22.29
C THR A 60 -35.15 -95.27 -22.69
N GLY A 61 -34.53 -95.34 -23.87
CA GLY A 61 -33.70 -94.27 -24.42
C GLY A 61 -34.48 -92.96 -24.61
N ILE A 62 -35.64 -93.03 -25.28
CA ILE A 62 -36.53 -91.88 -25.48
C ILE A 62 -36.93 -91.25 -24.14
N ARG A 63 -37.22 -92.07 -23.12
CA ARG A 63 -37.56 -91.56 -21.78
C ARG A 63 -36.39 -90.80 -21.15
N SER A 64 -35.17 -91.30 -21.31
CA SER A 64 -33.96 -90.60 -20.83
C SER A 64 -33.77 -89.26 -21.56
N ASP A 65 -33.93 -89.24 -22.88
CA ASP A 65 -33.80 -88.02 -23.69
C ASP A 65 -34.85 -86.98 -23.30
N ILE A 66 -36.11 -87.40 -23.06
CA ILE A 66 -37.18 -86.52 -22.58
C ILE A 66 -36.83 -85.92 -21.21
N THR A 67 -36.25 -86.71 -20.29
CA THR A 67 -35.78 -86.20 -19.00
C THR A 67 -34.67 -85.16 -19.18
N GLY A 68 -33.67 -85.42 -20.02
CA GLY A 68 -32.59 -84.47 -20.31
C GLY A 68 -33.10 -83.17 -20.95
N ILE A 69 -34.06 -83.26 -21.87
CA ILE A 69 -34.73 -82.08 -22.46
C ILE A 69 -35.45 -81.27 -21.38
N HIS A 70 -36.15 -81.94 -20.45
CA HIS A 70 -36.85 -81.27 -19.36
C HIS A 70 -35.90 -80.50 -18.42
N GLU A 71 -34.76 -81.09 -18.09
CA GLU A 71 -33.71 -80.44 -17.30
C GLU A 71 -33.13 -79.23 -18.03
N ASN A 72 -32.82 -79.36 -19.32
CA ASN A 72 -32.33 -78.24 -20.14
C ASN A 72 -33.34 -77.09 -20.22
N ILE A 73 -34.63 -77.39 -20.42
CA ILE A 73 -35.70 -76.38 -20.43
C ILE A 73 -35.77 -75.65 -19.08
N THR A 74 -35.60 -76.39 -17.98
CA THR A 74 -35.59 -75.81 -16.63
C THR A 74 -34.38 -74.90 -16.42
N GLY A 75 -33.20 -75.31 -16.88
CA GLY A 75 -31.99 -74.46 -16.88
C GLY A 75 -32.19 -73.16 -17.65
N ILE A 76 -32.67 -73.26 -18.91
CA ILE A 76 -32.96 -72.09 -19.76
C ILE A 76 -33.95 -71.15 -19.08
N ARG A 77 -34.99 -71.68 -18.40
CA ARG A 77 -35.97 -70.86 -17.68
C ARG A 77 -35.33 -70.08 -16.52
N ASN A 78 -34.39 -70.68 -15.80
CA ASN A 78 -33.66 -70.00 -14.73
C ASN A 78 -32.74 -68.91 -15.29
N ASP A 79 -32.04 -69.19 -16.39
CA ASP A 79 -31.17 -68.22 -17.06
C ASP A 79 -31.97 -67.01 -17.56
N ILE A 80 -33.12 -67.24 -18.21
CA ILE A 80 -34.03 -66.18 -18.64
C ILE A 80 -34.48 -65.32 -17.44
N THR A 81 -34.80 -65.95 -16.32
CA THR A 81 -35.19 -65.23 -15.09
C THR A 81 -34.05 -64.34 -14.59
N GLY A 82 -32.82 -64.86 -14.55
CA GLY A 82 -31.64 -64.08 -14.14
C GLY A 82 -31.33 -62.92 -15.09
N ILE A 83 -31.50 -63.11 -16.40
CA ILE A 83 -31.37 -62.05 -17.41
C ILE A 83 -32.44 -60.97 -17.19
N CYS A 84 -33.70 -61.35 -16.95
CA CYS A 84 -34.77 -60.39 -16.67
C CYS A 84 -34.51 -59.54 -15.41
N SER A 85 -33.98 -60.16 -14.35
CA SER A 85 -33.57 -59.43 -13.14
C SER A 85 -32.43 -58.45 -13.43
N SER A 86 -31.44 -58.86 -14.21
CA SER A 86 -30.29 -58.01 -14.58
C SER A 86 -30.74 -56.82 -15.43
N ILE A 87 -31.63 -57.04 -16.41
CA ILE A 87 -32.21 -55.98 -17.24
C ILE A 87 -32.99 -54.97 -16.38
N THR A 88 -33.73 -55.47 -15.38
CA THR A 88 -34.43 -54.59 -14.42
C THR A 88 -33.45 -53.72 -13.62
N GLY A 89 -32.34 -54.31 -13.15
CA GLY A 89 -31.27 -53.57 -12.47
C GLY A 89 -30.69 -52.45 -13.35
N ILE A 90 -30.28 -52.80 -14.57
CA ILE A 90 -29.75 -51.83 -15.55
C ILE A 90 -30.73 -50.70 -15.82
N ARG A 91 -32.04 -51.00 -15.92
CA ARG A 91 -33.07 -49.98 -16.14
C ARG A 91 -33.19 -48.99 -14.97
N ASN A 92 -33.04 -49.48 -13.74
CA ASN A 92 -33.03 -48.63 -12.55
C ASN A 92 -31.78 -47.75 -12.53
N ASP A 93 -30.61 -48.30 -12.84
CA ASP A 93 -29.34 -47.55 -12.90
C ASP A 93 -29.41 -46.43 -13.95
N ILE A 94 -29.91 -46.73 -15.16
CA ILE A 94 -30.13 -45.73 -16.22
C ILE A 94 -31.08 -44.62 -15.76
N THR A 95 -32.12 -44.97 -15.00
CA THR A 95 -33.07 -43.99 -14.44
C THR A 95 -32.38 -43.10 -13.40
N GLY A 96 -31.57 -43.67 -12.51
CA GLY A 96 -30.75 -42.94 -11.55
C GLY A 96 -29.79 -41.97 -12.24
N MET A 97 -29.03 -42.45 -13.22
CA MET A 97 -28.11 -41.62 -14.01
C MET A 97 -28.81 -40.46 -14.70
N ARG A 98 -30.04 -40.66 -15.22
CA ARG A 98 -30.81 -39.58 -15.85
C ARG A 98 -31.21 -38.50 -14.84
N ASN A 99 -31.55 -38.88 -13.63
CA ASN A 99 -31.85 -37.92 -12.56
C ASN A 99 -30.60 -37.13 -12.16
N ASP A 100 -29.46 -37.81 -12.01
CA ASP A 100 -28.19 -37.16 -11.68
C ASP A 100 -27.77 -36.15 -12.75
N ILE A 101 -27.87 -36.52 -14.04
CA ILE A 101 -27.60 -35.61 -15.17
C ILE A 101 -28.51 -34.39 -15.13
N THR A 102 -29.79 -34.57 -14.77
CA THR A 102 -30.75 -33.47 -14.64
C THR A 102 -30.36 -32.54 -13.48
N GLY A 103 -29.99 -33.10 -12.33
CA GLY A 103 -29.51 -32.31 -11.20
C GLY A 103 -28.24 -31.51 -11.50
N ILE A 104 -27.26 -32.14 -12.18
CA ILE A 104 -26.04 -31.47 -12.65
C ILE A 104 -26.38 -30.33 -13.62
N HIS A 105 -27.33 -30.53 -14.54
CA HIS A 105 -27.76 -29.50 -15.46
C HIS A 105 -28.36 -28.28 -14.73
N ASP A 106 -29.20 -28.52 -13.74
CA ASP A 106 -29.80 -27.45 -12.93
C ASP A 106 -28.75 -26.69 -12.11
N ASP A 107 -27.78 -27.39 -11.52
CA ASP A 107 -26.67 -26.78 -10.80
C ASP A 107 -25.80 -25.90 -11.71
N ILE A 108 -25.50 -26.36 -12.93
CA ILE A 108 -24.77 -25.58 -13.94
C ILE A 108 -25.54 -24.30 -14.29
N ASN A 109 -26.86 -24.40 -14.50
CA ASN A 109 -27.70 -23.24 -14.80
C ASN A 109 -27.72 -22.24 -13.64
N ARG A 110 -27.79 -22.72 -12.39
CA ARG A 110 -27.72 -21.87 -11.20
C ARG A 110 -26.37 -21.14 -11.11
N ILE A 111 -25.26 -21.85 -11.28
CA ILE A 111 -23.91 -21.28 -11.27
C ILE A 111 -23.74 -20.23 -12.37
N ARG A 112 -24.23 -20.51 -13.58
CA ARG A 112 -24.21 -19.56 -14.70
C ARG A 112 -25.02 -18.31 -14.38
N GLY A 113 -26.20 -18.47 -13.77
CA GLY A 113 -27.01 -17.35 -13.29
C GLY A 113 -26.26 -16.48 -12.30
N THR A 114 -25.71 -17.07 -11.23
CA THR A 114 -24.92 -16.35 -10.22
C THR A 114 -23.71 -15.64 -10.83
N SER A 115 -23.00 -16.31 -11.74
CA SER A 115 -21.83 -15.73 -12.42
C SER A 115 -22.20 -14.49 -13.23
N ASN A 116 -23.32 -14.54 -13.97
CA ASN A 116 -23.81 -13.39 -14.74
C ASN A 116 -24.14 -12.19 -13.83
N PHE A 117 -24.76 -12.42 -12.66
CA PHE A 117 -25.00 -11.36 -11.69
C PHE A 117 -23.69 -10.78 -11.14
N SER A 118 -22.71 -11.62 -10.83
CA SER A 118 -21.38 -11.17 -10.38
C SER A 118 -20.67 -10.32 -11.45
N PHE A 119 -20.72 -10.72 -12.72
CA PHE A 119 -20.16 -9.92 -13.82
C PHE A 119 -20.85 -8.56 -13.97
N ALA A 120 -22.19 -8.53 -13.90
CA ALA A 120 -22.94 -7.28 -13.96
C ALA A 120 -22.59 -6.34 -12.79
N TYR A 121 -22.47 -6.89 -11.59
CA TYR A 121 -22.08 -6.12 -10.40
C TYR A 121 -20.65 -5.56 -10.52
N LEU A 122 -19.70 -6.40 -10.97
CA LEU A 122 -18.32 -5.98 -11.20
C LEU A 122 -18.23 -4.87 -12.25
N TYR A 123 -19.00 -5.00 -13.34
CA TYR A 123 -19.08 -3.98 -14.39
C TYR A 123 -19.57 -2.64 -13.82
N ILE A 124 -20.64 -2.64 -13.03
CA ILE A 124 -21.17 -1.42 -12.39
C ILE A 124 -20.11 -0.81 -11.45
N LEU A 125 -19.44 -1.63 -10.64
CA LEU A 125 -18.39 -1.14 -9.74
C LEU A 125 -17.22 -0.54 -10.50
N TYR A 126 -16.76 -1.20 -11.57
CA TYR A 126 -15.68 -0.70 -12.42
C TYR A 126 -16.01 0.68 -12.98
N HIS A 127 -17.21 0.85 -13.55
CA HIS A 127 -17.63 2.16 -14.07
C HIS A 127 -17.76 3.21 -12.97
N ARG A 128 -18.32 2.85 -11.82
CA ARG A 128 -18.48 3.78 -10.70
C ARG A 128 -17.13 4.24 -10.16
N ILE A 129 -16.16 3.34 -10.03
CA ILE A 129 -14.78 3.67 -9.60
C ILE A 129 -14.16 4.65 -10.60
N ASN A 130 -14.23 4.35 -11.90
CA ASN A 130 -13.67 5.23 -12.93
C ASN A 130 -14.32 6.62 -12.93
N SER A 131 -15.63 6.72 -12.77
CA SER A 131 -16.32 8.00 -12.64
C SER A 131 -15.86 8.79 -11.41
N ILE A 132 -15.69 8.12 -10.26
CA ILE A 132 -15.17 8.76 -9.04
C ILE A 132 -13.75 9.27 -9.27
N SER A 133 -12.84 8.43 -9.79
CA SER A 133 -11.46 8.79 -10.06
C SER A 133 -11.35 9.98 -11.02
N GLN A 134 -12.19 10.03 -12.05
CA GLN A 134 -12.24 11.17 -12.98
C GLN A 134 -12.65 12.46 -12.25
N THR A 135 -13.72 12.42 -11.46
CA THR A 135 -14.16 13.61 -10.71
C THR A 135 -13.15 14.08 -9.66
N GLU A 136 -12.41 13.16 -9.03
CA GLU A 136 -11.34 13.52 -8.09
C GLU A 136 -10.15 14.16 -8.82
N THR A 137 -9.81 13.66 -10.00
CA THR A 137 -8.75 14.25 -10.85
C THR A 137 -9.11 15.68 -11.26
N GLU A 138 -10.35 15.91 -11.71
CA GLU A 138 -10.84 17.25 -12.08
C GLU A 138 -10.79 18.24 -10.90
N LYS A 139 -11.15 17.78 -9.69
CA LYS A 139 -11.02 18.60 -8.47
C LYS A 139 -9.56 18.95 -8.16
N ILE A 140 -8.65 17.99 -8.31
CA ILE A 140 -7.21 18.21 -8.08
C ILE A 140 -6.67 19.22 -9.10
N GLU A 141 -7.02 19.09 -10.38
CA GLU A 141 -6.60 20.02 -11.42
C GLU A 141 -7.11 21.45 -11.16
N ALA A 142 -8.36 21.60 -10.71
CA ALA A 142 -8.93 22.90 -10.33
C ALA A 142 -8.18 23.53 -9.14
N ILE A 143 -7.85 22.74 -8.11
CA ILE A 143 -7.07 23.21 -6.96
C ILE A 143 -5.66 23.61 -7.38
N LEU A 144 -5.01 22.85 -8.26
CA LEU A 144 -3.69 23.17 -8.78
C LEU A 144 -3.70 24.50 -9.58
N ALA A 145 -4.74 24.73 -10.39
CA ALA A 145 -4.91 25.98 -11.13
C ALA A 145 -5.00 27.18 -10.18
N LEU A 146 -5.88 27.11 -9.17
CA LEU A 146 -6.01 28.16 -8.15
C LEU A 146 -4.71 28.37 -7.35
N THR A 147 -4.01 27.28 -7.02
CA THR A 147 -2.73 27.34 -6.31
C THR A 147 -1.67 28.08 -7.13
N ASN A 148 -1.61 27.85 -8.43
CA ASN A 148 -0.70 28.55 -9.33
C ASN A 148 -1.06 30.03 -9.46
N GLU A 149 -2.36 30.36 -9.60
CA GLU A 149 -2.83 31.75 -9.65
C GLU A 149 -2.47 32.53 -8.36
N ILE A 150 -2.71 31.93 -7.19
CA ILE A 150 -2.33 32.53 -5.91
C ILE A 150 -0.81 32.74 -5.82
N ARG A 151 -0.03 31.75 -6.25
CA ARG A 151 1.44 31.85 -6.28
C ARG A 151 1.90 33.02 -7.15
N ASP A 152 1.31 33.18 -8.34
CA ASP A 152 1.64 34.27 -9.26
C ASP A 152 1.24 35.63 -8.68
N ASN A 153 0.07 35.73 -8.06
CA ASN A 153 -0.38 36.95 -7.38
C ASN A 153 0.57 37.36 -6.24
N ILE A 154 1.02 36.40 -5.43
CA ILE A 154 2.01 36.64 -4.37
C ILE A 154 3.32 37.16 -4.97
N ASN A 155 3.79 36.54 -6.06
CA ASN A 155 5.02 36.97 -6.74
C ASN A 155 4.90 38.41 -7.28
N ILE A 156 3.75 38.76 -7.88
CA ILE A 156 3.48 40.11 -8.37
C ILE A 156 3.49 41.13 -7.22
N ILE A 157 2.78 40.84 -6.13
CA ILE A 157 2.71 41.73 -4.95
C ILE A 157 4.11 41.92 -4.35
N HIS A 158 4.85 40.83 -4.14
CA HIS A 158 6.20 40.89 -3.58
C HIS A 158 7.14 41.73 -4.46
N ASN A 159 7.14 41.51 -5.78
CA ASN A 159 8.00 42.25 -6.69
C ASN A 159 7.60 43.72 -6.79
N THR A 160 6.30 44.03 -6.79
CA THR A 160 5.79 45.41 -6.81
C THR A 160 6.16 46.16 -5.52
N SER A 161 5.97 45.54 -4.36
CA SER A 161 6.41 46.12 -3.09
C SER A 161 7.92 46.34 -3.06
N ARG A 162 8.71 45.37 -3.56
CA ARG A 162 10.17 45.48 -3.64
C ARG A 162 10.61 46.63 -4.56
N THR A 163 9.95 46.85 -5.69
CA THR A 163 10.28 47.96 -6.60
C THR A 163 9.90 49.32 -6.00
N GLU A 164 8.72 49.43 -5.38
CA GLU A 164 8.29 50.62 -4.65
C GLU A 164 9.26 50.98 -3.51
N HIS A 165 9.61 50.01 -2.66
CA HIS A 165 10.59 50.23 -1.59
C HIS A 165 11.95 50.69 -2.14
N LYS A 166 12.42 50.12 -3.26
CA LYS A 166 13.66 50.58 -3.91
C LYS A 166 13.58 52.04 -4.37
N LYS A 167 12.45 52.48 -4.94
CA LYS A 167 12.25 53.89 -5.34
C LYS A 167 12.31 54.80 -4.12
N ILE A 168 11.57 54.47 -3.06
CA ILE A 168 11.54 55.25 -1.81
C ILE A 168 12.95 55.37 -1.21
N ILE A 169 13.70 54.26 -1.14
CA ILE A 169 15.08 54.25 -0.65
C ILE A 169 15.98 55.16 -1.51
N SER A 170 15.83 55.12 -2.84
CA SER A 170 16.58 55.98 -3.76
C SER A 170 16.26 57.46 -3.54
N GLU A 171 14.98 57.82 -3.41
CA GLU A 171 14.55 59.20 -3.16
C GLU A 171 15.04 59.72 -1.81
N LEU A 172 14.94 58.90 -0.76
CA LEU A 172 15.47 59.23 0.56
C LEU A 172 16.98 59.44 0.52
N SER A 173 17.72 58.59 -0.20
CA SER A 173 19.18 58.73 -0.36
C SER A 173 19.53 60.06 -1.03
N ILE A 174 18.81 60.43 -2.09
CA ILE A 174 18.99 61.72 -2.78
C ILE A 174 18.69 62.89 -1.83
N ASN A 175 17.60 62.83 -1.06
CA ASN A 175 17.20 63.89 -0.14
C ASN A 175 18.19 64.05 1.01
N ILE A 176 18.67 62.95 1.60
CA ILE A 176 19.72 62.97 2.62
C ILE A 176 20.98 63.64 2.08
N ASN A 177 21.43 63.25 0.88
CA ASN A 177 22.61 63.86 0.25
C ASN A 177 22.41 65.37 0.03
N ARG A 178 21.24 65.81 -0.44
CA ARG A 178 20.93 67.24 -0.58
C ARG A 178 20.99 67.99 0.76
N ILE A 179 20.40 67.45 1.82
CA ILE A 179 20.45 68.06 3.16
C ILE A 179 21.90 68.17 3.63
N CYS A 180 22.68 67.09 3.50
CA CYS A 180 24.10 67.10 3.86
C CYS A 180 24.91 68.16 3.11
N GLU A 181 24.67 68.33 1.80
CA GLU A 181 25.32 69.39 1.01
C GLU A 181 24.92 70.80 1.45
N THR A 182 23.64 71.04 1.70
CA THR A 182 23.14 72.34 2.19
C THR A 182 23.73 72.68 3.55
N SER A 183 23.66 71.76 4.52
CA SER A 183 24.26 71.97 5.84
C SER A 183 25.77 72.18 5.77
N LYS A 184 26.47 71.54 4.82
CA LYS A 184 27.90 71.77 4.59
C LYS A 184 28.16 73.21 4.11
N LYS A 185 27.36 73.71 3.17
CA LYS A 185 27.46 75.11 2.67
C LYS A 185 27.16 76.12 3.77
N GLU A 186 26.08 75.92 4.53
CA GLU A 186 25.71 76.79 5.66
C GLU A 186 26.81 76.84 6.73
N ASN A 187 27.38 75.69 7.09
CA ASN A 187 28.51 75.63 8.04
C ASN A 187 29.75 76.37 7.51
N GLU A 188 30.01 76.31 6.20
CA GLU A 188 31.12 77.05 5.58
C GLU A 188 30.88 78.57 5.65
N GLU A 189 29.64 79.02 5.44
CA GLU A 189 29.24 80.43 5.52
C GLU A 189 29.25 80.97 6.95
N ILE A 190 28.76 80.19 7.92
CA ILE A 190 28.89 80.48 9.36
C ILE A 190 30.37 80.59 9.73
N GLY A 191 31.21 79.67 9.27
CA GLY A 191 32.66 79.69 9.49
C GLY A 191 33.30 80.98 8.96
N LYS A 192 32.96 81.42 7.75
CA LYS A 192 33.40 82.71 7.17
C LYS A 192 32.96 83.90 8.03
N THR A 193 31.69 83.91 8.44
CA THR A 193 31.11 84.99 9.26
C THR A 193 31.80 85.10 10.62
N LEU A 194 32.01 83.98 11.30
CA LEU A 194 32.75 83.92 12.57
C LEU A 194 34.20 84.38 12.40
N SER A 195 34.87 84.00 11.30
CA SER A 195 36.23 84.46 11.01
C SER A 195 36.29 85.98 10.85
N ASN A 196 35.34 86.57 10.11
CA ASN A 196 35.24 88.03 9.94
C ASN A 196 34.98 88.73 11.28
N LEU A 197 33.99 88.28 12.06
CA LEU A 197 33.69 88.85 13.38
C LEU A 197 34.88 88.75 14.35
N THR A 198 35.63 87.64 14.30
CA THR A 198 36.85 87.45 15.10
C THR A 198 37.94 88.44 14.69
N SER A 199 38.07 88.72 13.39
CA SER A 199 38.98 89.74 12.87
C SER A 199 38.57 91.15 13.33
N ASP A 200 37.28 91.49 13.25
CA ASP A 200 36.74 92.78 13.68
C ASP A 200 36.91 92.98 15.19
N LEU A 201 36.51 92.01 16.01
CA LEU A 201 36.72 92.05 17.46
C LEU A 201 38.21 92.17 17.82
N ARG A 202 39.11 91.51 17.08
CA ARG A 202 40.55 91.63 17.29
C ARG A 202 41.02 93.06 16.98
N LYS A 203 40.48 93.69 15.95
CA LYS A 203 40.75 95.08 15.62
C LYS A 203 40.25 96.01 16.73
N ASP A 204 39.00 95.87 17.17
CA ASP A 204 38.40 96.67 18.24
C ASP A 204 39.17 96.52 19.56
N ILE A 205 39.55 95.29 19.95
CA ILE A 205 40.38 95.03 21.14
C ILE A 205 41.72 95.77 21.02
N ASN A 206 42.36 95.72 19.85
CA ASN A 206 43.61 96.43 19.63
C ASN A 206 43.41 97.95 19.74
N GLU A 207 42.35 98.51 19.16
CA GLU A 207 42.01 99.94 19.30
C GLU A 207 41.77 100.34 20.77
N ILE A 208 41.01 99.55 21.54
CA ILE A 208 40.82 99.78 22.99
C ILE A 208 42.15 99.69 23.75
N ARG A 209 43.02 98.75 23.38
CA ARG A 209 44.35 98.59 24.00
C ARG A 209 45.20 99.83 23.76
N GLU A 210 45.21 100.37 22.54
CA GLU A 210 45.87 101.62 22.17
C GLU A 210 45.29 102.82 22.93
N ILE A 211 43.97 102.95 23.04
CA ILE A 211 43.30 104.00 23.85
C ILE A 211 43.71 103.89 25.33
N LYS A 212 43.75 102.68 25.89
CA LYS A 212 44.17 102.44 27.27
C LYS A 212 45.65 102.76 27.49
N LEU A 213 46.52 102.40 26.55
CA LEU A 213 47.95 102.77 26.56
C LEU A 213 48.12 104.31 26.52
N ASN A 214 47.34 105.00 25.69
CA ASN A 214 47.35 106.47 25.60
C ASN A 214 46.79 107.14 26.86
N HIS A 215 45.73 106.62 27.48
CA HIS A 215 45.22 107.12 28.77
C HIS A 215 46.19 106.87 29.94
N ILE A 216 46.89 105.73 29.96
CA ILE A 216 47.95 105.45 30.94
C ILE A 216 49.17 106.37 30.71
N SER A 217 49.41 106.83 29.48
CA SER A 217 50.44 107.84 29.20
C SER A 217 50.08 109.26 29.70
N GLN A 218 48.79 109.55 29.89
CA GLN A 218 48.26 110.86 30.33
C GLN A 218 47.98 110.92 31.85
N ALA A 219 47.75 109.77 32.50
CA ALA A 219 47.61 109.67 33.95
C ALA A 219 48.94 109.23 34.58
N GLY A 220 49.56 110.11 35.38
CA GLY A 220 50.81 109.82 36.08
C GLY A 220 50.81 108.48 36.82
N LEU A 221 51.92 107.76 36.68
CA LEU A 221 52.29 106.49 37.30
C LEU A 221 51.70 106.25 38.70
N ASN A 222 51.08 105.08 38.90
CA ASN A 222 51.24 104.28 40.12
C ASN A 222 50.90 102.80 39.87
N GLN A 223 51.98 102.03 39.69
CA GLN A 223 52.22 100.68 40.23
C GLN A 223 50.98 99.88 40.72
N PHE A 224 50.45 98.99 39.88
CA PHE A 224 49.86 97.73 40.36
C PHE A 224 50.09 96.62 39.33
N SER A 225 51.05 95.76 39.64
CA SER A 225 51.16 94.43 39.07
C SER A 225 49.93 93.61 39.50
N ILE A 226 49.08 93.23 38.56
CA ILE A 226 48.18 92.10 38.76
C ILE A 226 48.48 91.07 37.66
N THR A 227 48.96 89.94 38.15
CA THR A 227 49.46 88.77 37.47
C THR A 227 48.43 88.14 36.53
N ASN A 228 48.88 87.81 35.32
CA ASN A 228 48.27 86.76 34.49
C ASN A 228 48.27 85.45 35.29
N SER A 229 47.09 84.95 35.64
CA SER A 229 46.88 83.53 35.92
C SER A 229 45.66 83.05 35.14
N ILE A 230 45.84 82.80 33.84
CA ILE A 230 44.95 81.91 33.11
C ILE A 230 45.33 80.51 33.59
N ASN A 231 44.62 80.08 34.64
CA ASN A 231 44.65 78.71 35.12
C ASN A 231 44.09 77.85 34.00
N THR A 232 44.96 77.14 33.27
CA THR A 232 44.57 76.01 32.44
C THR A 232 44.05 74.92 33.37
N ARG A 233 42.79 75.05 33.81
CA ARG A 233 42.05 73.88 34.27
C ARG A 233 41.87 72.99 33.05
N GLN A 234 42.71 71.95 32.98
CA GLN A 234 42.35 70.71 32.29
C GLN A 234 40.90 70.40 32.66
N ILE A 235 40.01 70.53 31.68
CA ILE A 235 38.68 69.96 31.77
C ILE A 235 38.91 68.45 31.72
N SER A 236 39.06 67.84 32.89
CA SER A 236 38.66 66.46 33.06
C SER A 236 37.19 66.43 32.62
N ILE A 237 36.90 65.74 31.51
CA ILE A 237 35.54 65.60 30.99
C ILE A 237 34.73 64.88 32.07
N CYS A 238 34.08 65.67 32.91
CA CYS A 238 33.11 65.19 33.87
C CYS A 238 31.82 65.07 33.08
N TYR A 239 31.42 63.84 32.75
CA TYR A 239 30.04 63.63 32.31
C TYR A 239 29.15 64.05 33.46
N ASP A 240 28.20 64.95 33.21
CA ASP A 240 27.10 65.09 34.14
C ASP A 240 26.36 63.74 34.26
N THR A 241 25.70 63.52 35.40
CA THR A 241 25.11 62.22 35.73
C THR A 241 24.11 61.76 34.65
N GLU A 242 23.43 62.70 33.99
CA GLU A 242 22.39 62.41 33.03
C GLU A 242 22.97 62.02 31.66
N THR A 243 24.03 62.71 31.22
CA THR A 243 24.76 62.38 30.00
C THR A 243 25.41 61.00 30.12
N LEU A 244 25.99 60.68 31.27
CA LEU A 244 26.56 59.34 31.51
C LEU A 244 25.49 58.24 31.47
N ARG A 245 24.31 58.49 32.04
CA ARG A 245 23.19 57.54 32.01
C ARG A 245 22.65 57.34 30.60
N SER A 246 22.40 58.41 29.84
CA SER A 246 21.95 58.31 28.45
C SER A 246 22.94 57.56 27.58
N LYS A 247 24.24 57.81 27.78
CA LYS A 247 25.29 57.10 27.03
C LYS A 247 25.38 55.63 27.41
N PHE A 248 25.33 55.33 28.70
CA PHE A 248 25.31 53.95 29.21
C PHE A 248 24.11 53.17 28.68
N LYS A 249 22.91 53.76 28.78
CA LYS A 249 21.66 53.15 28.28
C LYS A 249 21.73 52.85 26.79
N SER A 250 22.17 53.82 25.98
CA SER A 250 22.31 53.66 24.53
C SER A 250 23.27 52.52 24.15
N LEU A 251 24.39 52.36 24.86
CA LEU A 251 25.34 51.27 24.60
C LEU A 251 24.80 49.91 25.01
N VAL A 252 24.08 49.83 26.13
CA VAL A 252 23.41 48.58 26.55
C VAL A 252 22.31 48.18 25.55
N ASP A 253 21.50 49.14 25.09
CA ASP A 253 20.47 48.91 24.07
C ASP A 253 21.10 48.45 22.75
N GLN A 254 22.19 49.08 22.29
CA GLN A 254 22.93 48.65 21.10
C GLN A 254 23.47 47.22 21.25
N ARG A 255 23.97 46.87 22.44
CA ARG A 255 24.52 45.55 22.71
C ARG A 255 23.45 44.45 22.76
N LYS A 256 22.27 44.78 23.28
CA LYS A 256 21.10 43.90 23.26
C LYS A 256 20.73 43.51 21.82
N GLU A 257 20.72 44.47 20.90
CA GLU A 257 20.44 44.23 19.49
C GLU A 257 21.61 43.52 18.77
N ARG A 258 22.85 43.94 19.02
CA ARG A 258 24.07 43.37 18.40
C ARG A 258 24.29 41.90 18.77
N ASP A 259 24.21 41.58 20.07
CA ASP A 259 24.59 40.26 20.61
C ASP A 259 23.35 39.35 20.83
N ARG A 260 22.12 39.85 20.57
CA ARG A 260 20.83 39.18 20.86
C ARG A 260 20.70 38.64 22.29
N LEU A 261 21.33 39.31 23.26
CA LEU A 261 21.31 38.91 24.67
C LEU A 261 20.13 39.53 25.41
N PHE A 262 19.59 38.81 26.40
CA PHE A 262 18.65 39.37 27.36
C PHE A 262 19.33 40.44 28.22
N LEU A 263 18.61 41.51 28.53
CA LEU A 263 19.09 42.64 29.36
C LEU A 263 19.73 42.17 30.68
N ASP A 264 19.16 41.11 31.26
CA ASP A 264 19.57 40.56 32.54
C ASP A 264 20.99 39.96 32.50
N SER A 265 21.35 39.32 31.39
CA SER A 265 22.69 38.78 31.14
C SER A 265 23.72 39.90 30.93
N ILE A 266 23.32 40.96 30.22
CA ILE A 266 24.17 42.15 30.04
C ILE A 266 24.44 42.82 31.39
N PHE A 267 23.43 42.91 32.26
CA PHE A 267 23.61 43.48 33.60
C PHE A 267 24.53 42.66 34.50
N ASP A 268 24.50 41.33 34.43
CA ASP A 268 25.45 40.47 35.14
C ASP A 268 26.89 40.69 34.67
N GLU A 269 27.08 40.84 33.35
CA GLU A 269 28.40 41.08 32.78
C GLU A 269 28.95 42.47 33.13
N VAL A 270 28.10 43.50 33.08
CA VAL A 270 28.48 44.86 33.51
C VAL A 270 28.84 44.84 35.00
N ALA A 271 27.99 44.25 35.83
CA ALA A 271 28.18 44.16 37.28
C ALA A 271 29.50 43.47 37.64
N SER A 272 29.83 42.36 36.98
CA SER A 272 31.08 41.62 37.19
C SER A 272 32.31 42.38 36.69
N LYS A 273 32.22 43.08 35.55
CA LYS A 273 33.37 43.83 34.98
C LYS A 273 33.77 45.06 35.78
N VAL A 274 32.82 45.77 36.38
CA VAL A 274 33.10 47.00 37.15
C VAL A 274 32.82 46.87 38.64
N ASN A 275 32.69 45.63 39.11
CA ASN A 275 32.60 45.27 40.53
C ASN A 275 31.54 46.05 41.32
N ILE A 276 30.34 46.17 40.74
CA ILE A 276 29.16 46.76 41.38
C ILE A 276 28.00 45.77 41.35
N SER A 277 27.04 45.89 42.26
CA SER A 277 25.91 44.95 42.30
C SER A 277 25.03 45.08 41.05
N LYS A 278 24.47 43.95 40.57
CA LYS A 278 23.51 43.92 39.46
C LYS A 278 22.32 44.86 39.68
N SER A 279 21.83 44.94 40.91
CA SER A 279 20.74 45.86 41.30
C SER A 279 21.15 47.33 41.13
N THR A 280 22.41 47.67 41.41
CA THR A 280 22.95 49.01 41.17
C THR A 280 23.03 49.35 39.68
N VAL A 281 23.44 48.39 38.82
CA VAL A 281 23.43 48.55 37.36
C VAL A 281 22.01 48.76 36.83
N TYR A 282 21.08 47.93 37.29
CA TYR A 282 19.67 48.00 36.93
C TYR A 282 19.05 49.36 37.30
N ASN A 283 19.30 49.83 38.53
CA ASN A 283 18.80 51.12 39.00
C ASN A 283 19.41 52.30 38.23
N PHE A 284 20.69 52.19 37.83
CA PHE A 284 21.35 53.18 37.00
C PHE A 284 20.77 53.23 35.58
N TYR A 285 20.53 52.07 34.96
CA TYR A 285 19.95 51.92 33.62
C TYR A 285 18.52 52.49 33.54
N HIS A 286 17.70 52.25 34.57
CA HIS A 286 16.31 52.71 34.63
C HIS A 286 16.14 54.09 35.30
N HIS A 287 17.22 54.81 35.59
CA HIS A 287 17.20 56.13 36.25
C HIS A 287 16.44 56.16 37.60
N ARG A 288 16.38 55.03 38.32
CA ARG A 288 15.50 54.87 39.51
C ARG A 288 16.06 55.48 40.79
N THR A 289 17.37 55.70 40.88
CA THR A 289 18.03 56.24 42.08
C THR A 289 19.16 57.18 41.71
N SER A 290 19.40 58.23 42.51
CA SER A 290 20.59 59.08 42.35
C SER A 290 21.86 58.27 42.69
N PRO A 291 22.78 58.05 41.74
CA PRO A 291 23.91 57.17 41.93
C PRO A 291 25.01 57.84 42.76
N ARG A 292 25.68 57.05 43.62
CA ARG A 292 26.87 57.51 44.34
C ARG A 292 28.00 57.81 43.35
N GLU A 293 28.90 58.73 43.71
CA GLU A 293 30.05 59.10 42.86
C GLU A 293 30.92 57.90 42.46
N THR A 294 31.09 56.95 43.39
CA THR A 294 31.80 55.69 43.13
C THR A 294 31.12 54.85 42.04
N THR A 295 29.79 54.76 42.04
CA THR A 295 29.01 54.08 41.00
C THR A 295 29.17 54.77 39.64
N LYS A 296 29.17 56.10 39.60
CA LYS A 296 29.38 56.87 38.36
C LYS A 296 30.77 56.61 37.77
N ASN A 297 31.80 56.60 38.60
CA ASN A 297 33.17 56.34 38.16
C ASN A 297 33.37 54.92 37.63
N GLU A 298 32.80 53.91 38.28
CA GLU A 298 32.89 52.52 37.82
C GLU A 298 32.11 52.28 36.51
N ILE A 299 30.91 52.86 36.38
CA ILE A 299 30.14 52.77 35.13
C ILE A 299 30.83 53.52 33.99
N LEU A 300 31.47 54.66 34.27
CA LEU A 300 32.23 55.41 33.27
C LEU A 300 33.42 54.59 32.72
N LYS A 301 34.11 53.80 33.55
CA LYS A 301 35.16 52.87 33.07
C LYS A 301 34.61 51.86 32.08
N TRP A 302 33.42 51.30 32.34
CA TRP A 302 32.76 50.38 31.41
C TRP A 302 32.38 51.07 30.10
N VAL A 303 31.74 52.24 30.17
CA VAL A 303 31.33 53.03 29.00
C VAL A 303 32.52 53.34 28.10
N ASN A 304 33.65 53.79 28.66
CA ASN A 304 34.86 54.09 27.90
C ASN A 304 35.45 52.84 27.24
N GLY A 305 35.42 51.69 27.92
CA GLY A 305 35.87 50.41 27.36
C GLY A 305 34.99 49.90 26.22
N GLU A 306 33.67 50.12 26.29
CA GLU A 306 32.73 49.63 25.28
C GLU A 306 32.68 50.52 24.03
N VAL A 307 32.87 51.84 24.18
CA VAL A 307 33.08 52.76 23.04
C VAL A 307 34.32 52.35 22.23
N GLY A 308 35.40 51.94 22.91
CA GLY A 308 36.61 51.41 22.26
C GLY A 308 36.37 50.12 21.46
N ARG A 309 35.51 49.21 21.95
CA ARG A 309 35.13 47.97 21.22
C ARG A 309 34.30 48.25 19.98
N ASN A 310 33.29 49.12 20.06
CA ASN A 310 32.43 49.45 18.92
C ASN A 310 33.22 50.12 17.77
N ASN A 311 34.23 50.92 18.08
CA ASN A 311 35.07 51.57 17.06
C ASN A 311 35.96 50.57 16.29
N ASN A 312 36.41 49.48 16.93
CA ASN A 312 37.22 48.45 16.26
C ASN A 312 36.40 47.52 15.34
N LEU A 313 35.11 47.29 15.65
CA LEU A 313 34.24 46.44 14.84
C LEU A 313 33.70 47.14 13.58
N ASN A 314 33.50 48.46 13.64
CA ASN A 314 33.12 49.24 12.45
C ASN A 314 34.22 49.27 11.36
N ASN A 315 35.48 49.04 11.73
CA ASN A 315 36.58 48.91 10.76
C ASN A 315 36.63 47.53 10.08
N HIS A 316 35.95 46.51 10.60
CA HIS A 316 35.89 45.17 9.98
C HIS A 316 34.70 44.98 9.01
N TYR A 317 33.67 45.80 9.12
CA TYR A 317 32.52 45.78 8.19
C TYR A 317 32.74 46.61 6.90
N ASN A 318 33.81 47.41 6.83
CA ASN A 318 34.16 48.20 5.64
C ASN A 318 35.18 47.52 4.71
N SER A 319 35.68 46.32 5.03
CA SER A 319 36.70 45.60 4.24
C SER A 319 36.17 44.34 3.55
N SER A 320 34.86 44.14 3.44
CA SER A 320 34.27 43.03 2.70
C SER A 320 33.05 43.50 1.91
N TRP A 321 33.31 44.20 0.81
CA TRP A 321 32.41 44.33 -0.34
C TRP A 321 32.99 43.57 -1.51
#